data_AF-A0A1J4WXF5-F1
#
_entry.id   AF-A0A1J4WXF5-F1
#
_cell.length_a   1.000
_cell.length_b   1.000
_cell.length_c   1.000
_cell.angle_alpha   90.00
_cell.angle_beta   90.00
_cell.angle_gamma   90.00
#
_symmetry.space_group_name_H-M   'P 1'
#
loop_
_entity.id
_entity.type
_entity.pdbx_description
1 polymer ?
#
loop_
_entity_poly.entity_id
_entity_poly.type
_entity_poly.pdbx_seq_one_letter_code
_entity_poly.pdbx_strand_id
1 'polypeptide(L)'
;MVSPLVFFILFFSSMLSLLQKEHDLMSFLAWSMTRRLGTGESVSRQEQDSEREAVRQRLWEEDLSSNFFDNFGEPQSVEMRNGRISLTYDGFGTKEVGITEMCESGHWEITPTDRQREEKDRIQAEFQFDGLPNVGAIWRTVAFLGDESSNAKLTEDFDRLPSKDQSDIIEKVRLSVRSPESLAEAKIKRAIEDVYHKRRIDEALQDIISLQAPGEISIGSREKKGQEEVMGSYGGDSWGTGRRRDVIRTVWFLKVGGREIDGFLPSEKSIGGVSFFVDEAECKGRTAQQVCDRLLESRRETLLVYLEQVRVARTIPNDSRIYDLSPEEWTERYVKSLESLQAEVRQNWQKEESEKLQQLRLEREIYETAVVHLKKAREDVSVAEQRAKINRVNLDELSRPNWGKIGYESSEEMDEHADEMERYSLAIGELVTKRLRERGETEVAAVKSKEAVQVESREIVEGPASPAPCFFMASARIGLRLTDASQVRASVCELPGNLCTCPAAGRWSVWLFGA
;
A
#
# COMPACT_ATOMS: atom_id res chain seq x y z
N MET A 1 -11.71 5.17 2.86
CA MET A 1 -13.14 5.12 2.52
C MET A 1 -13.38 3.92 1.60
N VAL A 2 -14.37 3.05 1.88
CA VAL A 2 -14.73 1.98 0.91
C VAL A 2 -15.12 2.68 -0.38
N SER A 3 -14.41 2.38 -1.47
CA SER A 3 -14.72 2.92 -2.80
C SER A 3 -16.23 2.79 -3.00
N PRO A 4 -16.95 3.89 -3.31
CA PRO A 4 -18.39 3.86 -3.56
C PRO A 4 -18.75 2.74 -4.54
N LEU A 5 -17.83 2.42 -5.46
CA LEU A 5 -17.95 1.35 -6.44
C LEU A 5 -18.03 -0.06 -5.82
N VAL A 6 -17.26 -0.37 -4.78
CA VAL A 6 -17.26 -1.71 -4.14
C VAL A 6 -18.50 -1.89 -3.25
N PHE A 7 -18.94 -0.82 -2.59
CA PHE A 7 -20.22 -0.81 -1.87
C PHE A 7 -21.38 -0.93 -2.87
N PHE A 8 -21.29 -0.25 -4.02
CA PHE A 8 -22.25 -0.40 -5.12
C PHE A 8 -22.30 -1.84 -5.62
N ILE A 9 -21.16 -2.49 -5.89
CA ILE A 9 -21.13 -3.84 -6.46
C ILE A 9 -21.67 -4.88 -5.47
N LEU A 10 -21.32 -4.81 -4.19
CA LEU A 10 -21.83 -5.75 -3.18
C LEU A 10 -23.31 -5.51 -2.87
N PHE A 11 -23.73 -4.25 -2.75
CA PHE A 11 -25.13 -3.89 -2.56
C PHE A 11 -25.98 -4.24 -3.79
N PHE A 12 -25.46 -4.02 -5.01
CA PHE A 12 -26.11 -4.46 -6.25
C PHE A 12 -26.07 -5.97 -6.42
N SER A 13 -25.07 -6.71 -5.94
CA SER A 13 -25.08 -8.17 -6.04
C SER A 13 -26.10 -8.80 -5.09
N SER A 14 -26.26 -8.24 -3.89
CA SER A 14 -27.28 -8.64 -2.93
C SER A 14 -28.67 -8.22 -3.39
N MET A 15 -28.83 -6.98 -3.87
CA MET A 15 -30.04 -6.50 -4.52
C MET A 15 -30.35 -7.27 -5.80
N LEU A 16 -29.37 -7.66 -6.63
CA LEU A 16 -29.62 -8.52 -7.79
C LEU A 16 -30.04 -9.91 -7.34
N SER A 17 -29.44 -10.50 -6.30
CA SER A 17 -29.86 -11.80 -5.78
C SER A 17 -31.28 -11.74 -5.20
N LEU A 18 -31.64 -10.64 -4.55
CA LEU A 18 -32.98 -10.43 -4.00
C LEU A 18 -33.99 -10.12 -5.12
N LEU A 19 -33.63 -9.24 -6.05
CA LEU A 19 -34.41 -8.91 -7.24
C LEU A 19 -34.51 -10.10 -8.19
N GLN A 20 -33.56 -11.03 -8.20
CA GLN A 20 -33.62 -12.25 -9.02
C GLN A 20 -34.48 -13.31 -8.33
N LYS A 21 -34.43 -13.43 -7.00
CA LYS A 21 -35.42 -14.23 -6.25
C LYS A 21 -36.82 -13.66 -6.35
N GLU A 22 -36.98 -12.34 -6.27
CA GLU A 22 -38.27 -11.66 -6.47
C GLU A 22 -38.70 -11.70 -7.93
N HIS A 23 -37.79 -11.60 -8.90
CA HIS A 23 -38.09 -11.76 -10.32
C HIS A 23 -38.46 -13.20 -10.62
N ASP A 24 -37.83 -14.21 -10.03
CA ASP A 24 -38.22 -15.62 -10.21
C ASP A 24 -39.57 -15.91 -9.54
N LEU A 25 -39.84 -15.32 -8.36
CA LEU A 25 -41.14 -15.40 -7.69
C LEU A 25 -42.22 -14.67 -8.50
N MET A 26 -41.93 -13.48 -9.02
CA MET A 26 -42.84 -12.67 -9.84
C MET A 26 -43.00 -13.24 -11.24
N SER A 27 -42.00 -13.93 -11.80
CA SER A 27 -42.08 -14.69 -13.05
C SER A 27 -42.90 -15.94 -12.87
N PHE A 28 -42.77 -16.63 -11.73
CA PHE A 28 -43.61 -17.77 -11.37
C PHE A 28 -45.06 -17.34 -11.11
N LEU A 29 -45.26 -16.23 -10.38
CA LEU A 29 -46.59 -15.65 -10.16
C LEU A 29 -47.19 -15.11 -11.47
N ALA A 30 -46.43 -14.42 -12.31
CA ALA A 30 -46.87 -13.96 -13.62
C ALA A 30 -47.16 -15.13 -14.56
N TRP A 31 -46.34 -16.18 -14.57
CA TRP A 31 -46.61 -17.42 -15.31
C TRP A 31 -47.89 -18.11 -14.80
N SER A 32 -48.10 -18.18 -13.49
CA SER A 32 -49.32 -18.74 -12.87
C SER A 32 -50.57 -17.90 -13.16
N MET A 33 -50.44 -16.56 -13.20
CA MET A 33 -51.54 -15.65 -13.52
C MET A 33 -51.85 -15.65 -15.02
N THR A 34 -50.84 -15.74 -15.89
CA THR A 34 -51.01 -15.81 -17.35
C THR A 34 -51.64 -17.14 -17.77
N ARG A 35 -51.34 -18.24 -17.04
CA ARG A 35 -52.00 -19.54 -17.19
C ARG A 35 -53.46 -19.54 -16.67
N ARG A 36 -53.77 -18.74 -15.63
CA ARG A 36 -55.15 -18.52 -15.14
C ARG A 36 -55.99 -17.58 -16.00
N LEU A 37 -55.38 -16.65 -16.74
CA LEU A 37 -56.09 -15.66 -17.57
C LEU A 37 -56.20 -16.06 -19.06
N GLY A 38 -55.32 -16.95 -19.56
CA GLY A 38 -55.30 -17.38 -20.96
C GLY A 38 -56.15 -18.61 -21.31
N THR A 39 -56.53 -19.41 -20.32
CA THR A 39 -57.34 -20.62 -20.53
C THR A 39 -58.32 -20.72 -19.37
N GLY A 40 -59.62 -20.66 -19.68
CA GLY A 40 -60.69 -21.04 -18.74
C GLY A 40 -60.69 -22.54 -18.46
N GLU A 41 -59.52 -23.11 -18.13
CA GLU A 41 -59.32 -24.48 -17.72
C GLU A 41 -59.20 -24.50 -16.21
N SER A 42 -60.21 -25.10 -15.58
CA SER A 42 -60.14 -25.56 -14.21
C SER A 42 -58.89 -26.43 -14.07
N VAL A 43 -57.89 -25.95 -13.34
CA VAL A 43 -56.76 -26.79 -12.90
C VAL A 43 -57.39 -28.02 -12.24
N SER A 44 -57.13 -29.19 -12.82
CA SER A 44 -57.69 -30.43 -12.29
C SER A 44 -57.17 -30.62 -10.86
N ARG A 45 -58.01 -31.12 -9.94
CA ARG A 45 -57.59 -31.42 -8.54
C ARG A 45 -56.26 -32.19 -8.49
N GLN A 46 -56.06 -33.06 -9.48
CA GLN A 46 -54.91 -33.94 -9.61
C GLN A 46 -53.58 -33.20 -9.86
N GLU A 47 -53.57 -32.09 -10.60
CA GLU A 47 -52.35 -31.28 -10.79
C GLU A 47 -52.02 -30.45 -9.54
N GLN A 48 -53.04 -29.95 -8.83
CA GLN A 48 -52.85 -29.26 -7.54
C GLN A 48 -52.31 -30.22 -6.47
N ASP A 49 -52.76 -31.47 -6.47
CA ASP A 49 -52.30 -32.49 -5.53
C ASP A 49 -50.84 -32.89 -5.82
N SER A 50 -50.43 -33.00 -7.09
CA SER A 50 -49.03 -33.31 -7.46
C SER A 50 -48.04 -32.18 -7.14
N GLU A 51 -48.41 -30.92 -7.36
CA GLU A 51 -47.56 -29.78 -6.97
C GLU A 51 -47.41 -29.68 -5.44
N ARG A 52 -48.49 -29.97 -4.69
CA ARG A 52 -48.46 -30.02 -3.21
C ARG A 52 -47.58 -31.15 -2.68
N GLU A 53 -47.61 -32.32 -3.31
CA GLU A 53 -46.75 -33.45 -2.94
C GLU A 53 -45.26 -33.14 -3.21
N ALA A 54 -44.93 -32.49 -4.34
CA ALA A 54 -43.55 -32.10 -4.65
C ALA A 54 -43.00 -31.04 -3.67
N VAL A 55 -43.82 -30.05 -3.28
CA VAL A 55 -43.45 -29.05 -2.26
C VAL A 55 -43.26 -29.71 -0.89
N ARG A 56 -44.16 -30.64 -0.51
CA ARG A 56 -44.02 -31.39 0.73
C ARG A 56 -42.75 -32.25 0.74
N GLN A 57 -42.45 -32.98 -0.34
CA GLN A 57 -41.24 -33.79 -0.41
C GLN A 57 -39.97 -32.94 -0.30
N ARG A 58 -39.95 -31.75 -0.92
CA ARG A 58 -38.84 -30.80 -0.75
C ARG A 58 -38.69 -30.33 0.70
N LEU A 59 -39.78 -29.93 1.37
CA LEU A 59 -39.75 -29.53 2.78
C LEU A 59 -39.32 -30.67 3.71
N TRP A 60 -39.59 -31.93 3.33
CA TRP A 60 -39.13 -33.10 4.09
C TRP A 60 -37.62 -33.28 4.02
N GLU A 61 -36.98 -32.89 2.92
CA GLU A 61 -35.54 -32.98 2.68
C GLU A 61 -34.75 -31.77 3.23
N GLU A 62 -35.40 -30.62 3.44
CA GLU A 62 -34.82 -29.40 4.01
C GLU A 62 -34.79 -29.41 5.56
N ASP A 63 -34.09 -28.46 6.20
CA ASP A 63 -34.08 -28.31 7.68
C ASP A 63 -35.48 -27.99 8.25
N LEU A 64 -35.64 -28.03 9.58
CA LEU A 64 -36.85 -27.60 10.29
C LEU A 64 -37.15 -26.09 10.13
N SER A 65 -37.50 -25.67 8.92
CA SER A 65 -37.93 -24.31 8.60
C SER A 65 -39.26 -23.98 9.27
N SER A 66 -39.59 -22.68 9.38
CA SER A 66 -40.82 -22.19 10.02
C SER A 66 -42.09 -22.84 9.47
N ASN A 67 -42.08 -23.25 8.20
CA ASN A 67 -43.25 -23.80 7.53
C ASN A 67 -43.32 -25.33 7.63
N PHE A 68 -42.33 -25.99 8.25
CA PHE A 68 -42.26 -27.44 8.34
C PHE A 68 -43.44 -28.00 9.16
N PHE A 69 -43.64 -27.50 10.37
CA PHE A 69 -44.72 -27.94 11.26
C PHE A 69 -46.11 -27.56 10.73
N ASP A 70 -46.24 -26.45 10.01
CA ASP A 70 -47.50 -26.07 9.34
C ASP A 70 -47.90 -27.09 8.24
N ASN A 71 -46.92 -27.72 7.58
CA ASN A 71 -47.16 -28.64 6.47
C ASN A 71 -47.36 -30.09 6.91
N PHE A 72 -46.67 -30.52 7.98
CA PHE A 72 -46.63 -31.91 8.47
C PHE A 72 -47.35 -32.13 9.81
N GLY A 73 -47.72 -31.06 10.52
CA GLY A 73 -48.36 -31.12 11.83
C GLY A 73 -47.39 -31.46 12.95
N GLU A 74 -47.94 -31.91 14.09
CA GLU A 74 -47.16 -32.37 15.24
C GLU A 74 -46.65 -33.81 15.02
N PRO A 75 -45.40 -34.12 15.40
CA PRO A 75 -44.92 -35.49 15.38
C PRO A 75 -45.69 -36.35 16.40
N GLN A 76 -45.94 -37.61 16.05
CA GLN A 76 -46.54 -38.60 16.95
C GLN A 76 -45.60 -38.96 18.11
N SER A 77 -44.29 -38.97 17.85
CA SER A 77 -43.28 -39.24 18.89
C SER A 77 -41.99 -38.48 18.61
N VAL A 78 -41.38 -38.00 19.68
CA VAL A 78 -40.08 -37.32 19.68
C VAL A 78 -39.14 -38.07 20.61
N GLU A 79 -38.06 -38.64 20.07
CA GLU A 79 -37.11 -39.44 20.85
C GLU A 79 -35.66 -39.15 20.44
N MET A 80 -34.74 -39.18 21.40
CA MET A 80 -33.31 -39.16 21.11
C MET A 80 -32.84 -40.57 20.68
N ARG A 81 -32.30 -40.70 19.47
CA ARG A 81 -31.72 -41.95 18.95
C ARG A 81 -30.39 -41.67 18.28
N ASN A 82 -29.36 -42.43 18.62
CA ASN A 82 -28.01 -42.33 18.02
C ASN A 82 -27.40 -40.92 18.03
N GLY A 83 -27.71 -40.11 19.05
CA GLY A 83 -27.22 -38.72 19.16
C GLY A 83 -27.96 -37.70 18.29
N ARG A 84 -29.04 -38.10 17.61
CA ARG A 84 -29.96 -37.23 16.87
C ARG A 84 -31.38 -37.36 17.44
N ILE A 85 -32.24 -36.42 17.07
CA ILE A 85 -33.62 -36.37 17.53
C ILE A 85 -34.50 -36.90 16.40
N SER A 86 -35.23 -37.98 16.68
CA SER A 86 -36.13 -38.64 15.76
C SER A 86 -37.55 -38.10 15.94
N LEU A 87 -38.06 -37.41 14.94
CA LEU A 87 -39.44 -36.93 14.84
C LEU A 87 -40.23 -37.91 13.97
N THR A 88 -41.20 -38.63 14.55
CA THR A 88 -41.98 -39.64 13.81
C THR A 88 -43.36 -39.09 13.44
N TYR A 89 -43.70 -39.17 12.15
CA TYR A 89 -44.95 -38.67 11.58
C TYR A 89 -45.75 -39.81 10.96
N ASP A 90 -47.06 -39.81 11.18
CA ASP A 90 -47.97 -40.82 10.61
C ASP A 90 -47.97 -40.74 9.08
N GLY A 91 -47.79 -41.88 8.41
CA GLY A 91 -47.81 -41.94 6.94
C GLY A 91 -46.61 -41.32 6.21
N PHE A 92 -45.68 -40.63 6.89
CA PHE A 92 -44.50 -39.99 6.28
C PHE A 92 -43.17 -40.60 6.74
N GLY A 93 -43.12 -41.19 7.94
CA GLY A 93 -41.92 -41.82 8.49
C GLY A 93 -41.20 -40.95 9.52
N THR A 94 -39.89 -41.21 9.71
CA THR A 94 -39.08 -40.56 10.75
C THR A 94 -38.10 -39.55 10.14
N LYS A 95 -38.09 -38.32 10.65
CA LYS A 95 -37.09 -37.29 10.33
C LYS A 95 -36.07 -37.19 11.47
N GLU A 96 -34.79 -37.28 11.14
CA GLU A 96 -33.70 -37.17 12.11
C GLU A 96 -33.03 -35.79 12.07
N VAL A 97 -33.16 -35.04 13.15
CA VAL A 97 -32.69 -33.65 13.25
C VAL A 97 -31.62 -33.50 14.34
N GLY A 98 -30.80 -32.46 14.20
CA GLY A 98 -29.85 -32.08 15.26
C GLY A 98 -30.55 -31.34 16.41
N ILE A 99 -29.95 -31.36 17.60
CA ILE A 99 -30.48 -30.60 18.75
C ILE A 99 -30.48 -29.08 18.51
N THR A 100 -29.48 -28.58 17.78
CA THR A 100 -29.40 -27.17 17.37
C THR A 100 -30.51 -26.81 16.39
N GLU A 101 -30.72 -27.64 15.37
CA GLU A 101 -31.78 -27.47 14.37
C GLU A 101 -33.18 -27.48 15.02
N MET A 102 -33.41 -28.39 15.96
CA MET A 102 -34.65 -28.42 16.74
C MET A 102 -34.85 -27.15 17.56
N CYS A 103 -33.81 -26.63 18.20
CA CYS A 103 -33.87 -25.38 18.94
C CYS A 103 -34.10 -24.15 18.03
N GLU A 104 -33.45 -24.10 16.86
CA GLU A 104 -33.56 -22.99 15.91
C GLU A 104 -34.91 -22.96 15.17
N SER A 105 -35.61 -24.10 15.11
CA SER A 105 -36.97 -24.16 14.57
C SER A 105 -37.98 -23.27 15.31
N GLY A 106 -37.72 -22.97 16.60
CA GLY A 106 -38.59 -22.17 17.45
C GLY A 106 -39.93 -22.85 17.81
N HIS A 107 -40.15 -24.10 17.38
CA HIS A 107 -41.40 -24.84 17.60
C HIS A 107 -41.58 -25.30 19.04
N TRP A 108 -40.47 -25.68 19.70
CA TRP A 108 -40.48 -26.10 21.11
C TRP A 108 -39.91 -25.03 22.01
N GLU A 109 -40.60 -24.80 23.14
CA GLU A 109 -40.09 -23.96 24.22
C GLU A 109 -38.92 -24.65 24.93
N ILE A 110 -37.98 -23.84 25.41
CA ILE A 110 -36.82 -24.31 26.16
C ILE A 110 -36.71 -23.56 27.49
N THR A 111 -36.42 -24.29 28.56
CA THR A 111 -36.20 -23.76 29.90
C THR A 111 -34.76 -23.96 30.35
N PRO A 112 -34.17 -22.98 31.05
CA PRO A 112 -32.82 -23.12 31.56
C PRO A 112 -32.75 -24.10 32.72
N THR A 113 -31.60 -24.75 32.84
CA THR A 113 -31.22 -25.58 33.99
C THR A 113 -30.24 -24.82 34.88
N ASP A 114 -29.90 -25.40 36.04
CA ASP A 114 -28.89 -24.84 36.95
C ASP A 114 -27.45 -24.99 36.45
N ARG A 115 -27.23 -25.59 35.28
CA ARG A 115 -25.88 -25.87 34.76
C ARG A 115 -25.37 -24.76 33.86
N GLN A 116 -24.16 -24.32 34.16
CA GLN A 116 -23.45 -23.28 33.42
C GLN A 116 -21.99 -23.67 33.20
N ARG A 117 -21.38 -23.13 32.16
CA ARG A 117 -19.95 -23.26 31.90
C ARG A 117 -19.39 -22.02 31.21
N GLU A 118 -18.12 -21.74 31.48
CA GLU A 118 -17.34 -20.74 30.76
C GLU A 118 -16.48 -21.43 29.70
N GLU A 119 -16.53 -20.92 28.48
CA GLU A 119 -15.73 -21.40 27.37
C GLU A 119 -15.06 -20.20 26.69
N LYS A 120 -13.76 -19.99 26.94
CA LYS A 120 -12.96 -18.88 26.39
C LYS A 120 -13.58 -17.49 26.64
N ASP A 121 -14.28 -16.96 25.66
CA ASP A 121 -14.86 -15.62 25.55
C ASP A 121 -16.39 -15.62 25.75
N ARG A 122 -16.97 -16.73 26.21
CA ARG A 122 -18.43 -16.85 26.38
C ARG A 122 -18.83 -17.61 27.64
N ILE A 123 -19.96 -17.21 28.19
CA ILE A 123 -20.69 -17.93 29.23
C ILE A 123 -21.85 -18.66 28.56
N GLN A 124 -21.97 -19.96 28.82
CA GLN A 124 -23.04 -20.81 28.31
C GLN A 124 -23.87 -21.38 29.45
N ALA A 125 -25.18 -21.46 29.23
CA ALA A 125 -26.12 -22.16 30.10
C ALA A 125 -26.73 -23.35 29.34
N GLU A 126 -27.05 -24.40 30.09
CA GLU A 126 -27.74 -25.58 29.56
C GLU A 126 -29.26 -25.37 29.62
N PHE A 127 -29.93 -25.55 28.50
CA PHE A 127 -31.38 -25.45 28.33
C PHE A 127 -31.98 -26.81 27.97
N GLN A 128 -33.16 -27.11 28.48
CA GLN A 128 -33.93 -28.33 28.19
C GLN A 128 -35.21 -27.99 27.44
N PHE A 129 -35.68 -28.92 26.60
CA PHE A 129 -36.95 -28.77 25.89
C PHE A 129 -38.12 -29.09 26.80
N ASP A 130 -39.10 -28.19 26.84
CA ASP A 130 -40.28 -28.33 27.67
C ASP A 130 -41.15 -29.51 27.19
N GLY A 131 -41.59 -30.35 28.13
CA GLY A 131 -42.35 -31.57 27.83
C GLY A 131 -41.54 -32.70 27.19
N LEU A 132 -40.23 -32.52 26.96
CA LEU A 132 -39.36 -33.48 26.26
C LEU A 132 -38.09 -33.83 27.05
N PRO A 133 -38.20 -34.39 28.26
CA PRO A 133 -37.04 -34.66 29.13
C PRO A 133 -36.05 -35.69 28.56
N ASN A 134 -36.48 -36.51 27.59
CA ASN A 134 -35.66 -37.57 26.98
C ASN A 134 -34.85 -37.09 25.76
N VAL A 135 -35.00 -35.83 25.34
CA VAL A 135 -34.43 -35.27 24.10
C VAL A 135 -33.04 -34.65 24.32
N GLY A 136 -32.54 -34.66 25.56
CA GLY A 136 -31.25 -34.07 25.93
C GLY A 136 -31.33 -32.55 26.10
N ALA A 137 -30.20 -31.94 26.42
CA ALA A 137 -30.11 -30.51 26.70
C ALA A 137 -29.13 -29.82 25.74
N ILE A 138 -29.37 -28.53 25.47
CA ILE A 138 -28.57 -27.71 24.56
C ILE A 138 -27.81 -26.62 25.33
N TRP A 139 -26.55 -26.42 24.97
CA TRP A 139 -25.74 -25.32 25.51
C TRP A 139 -25.92 -24.08 24.64
N ARG A 140 -26.49 -23.02 25.22
CA ARG A 140 -26.69 -21.73 24.55
C ARG A 140 -25.78 -20.68 25.17
N THR A 141 -25.22 -19.82 24.32
CA THR A 141 -24.42 -18.68 24.79
C THR A 141 -25.35 -17.63 25.37
N VAL A 142 -25.20 -17.34 26.66
CA VAL A 142 -26.00 -16.33 27.39
C VAL A 142 -25.26 -15.00 27.51
N ALA A 143 -23.93 -15.03 27.47
CA ALA A 143 -23.12 -13.81 27.42
C ALA A 143 -21.82 -14.03 26.66
N PHE A 144 -21.32 -12.98 26.04
CA PHE A 144 -19.95 -12.87 25.54
C PHE A 144 -19.16 -11.97 26.49
N LEU A 145 -17.97 -12.44 26.86
CA LEU A 145 -16.98 -11.68 27.61
C LEU A 145 -16.19 -10.81 26.63
N GLY A 146 -15.81 -9.60 27.05
CA GLY A 146 -15.04 -8.69 26.20
C GLY A 146 -13.65 -9.24 25.90
N ASP A 147 -13.23 -9.22 24.63
CA ASP A 147 -11.90 -9.64 24.18
C ASP A 147 -11.21 -8.54 23.34
N GLU A 148 -10.13 -8.87 22.63
CA GLU A 148 -9.43 -7.91 21.76
C GLU A 148 -10.23 -7.51 20.51
N SER A 149 -11.28 -8.25 20.17
CA SER A 149 -12.02 -8.10 18.91
C SER A 149 -13.47 -7.66 19.09
N SER A 150 -14.03 -7.87 20.27
CA SER A 150 -15.45 -7.78 20.54
C SER A 150 -15.76 -7.17 21.91
N ASN A 151 -16.90 -6.50 21.96
CA ASN A 151 -17.47 -5.95 23.17
C ASN A 151 -18.21 -7.05 23.94
N ALA A 152 -18.15 -7.00 25.27
CA ALA A 152 -18.95 -7.86 26.11
C ALA A 152 -20.44 -7.59 25.85
N LYS A 153 -21.27 -8.63 25.81
CA LYS A 153 -22.72 -8.47 25.57
C LYS A 153 -23.51 -9.61 26.17
N LEU A 154 -24.75 -9.31 26.56
CA LEU A 154 -25.74 -10.31 26.91
C LEU A 154 -26.49 -10.72 25.62
N THR A 155 -26.90 -11.98 25.53
CA THR A 155 -27.73 -12.47 24.42
C THR A 155 -29.20 -12.52 24.82
N GLU A 156 -30.09 -12.78 23.86
CA GLU A 156 -31.53 -12.91 24.14
C GLU A 156 -31.86 -14.06 25.11
N ASP A 157 -31.04 -15.12 25.13
CA ASP A 157 -31.22 -16.26 26.02
C ASP A 157 -30.88 -15.93 27.49
N PHE A 158 -30.16 -14.84 27.75
CA PHE A 158 -29.83 -14.38 29.11
C PHE A 158 -31.09 -14.08 29.94
N ASP A 159 -32.07 -13.42 29.34
CA ASP A 159 -33.28 -12.97 30.04
C ASP A 159 -34.17 -14.14 30.51
N ARG A 160 -33.93 -15.34 29.99
CA ARG A 160 -34.64 -16.56 30.37
C ARG A 160 -34.12 -17.18 31.67
N LEU A 161 -32.91 -16.81 32.10
CA LEU A 161 -32.26 -17.39 33.29
C LEU A 161 -32.93 -16.96 34.60
N PRO A 162 -32.78 -17.73 35.70
CA PRO A 162 -33.20 -17.29 37.03
C PRO A 162 -32.50 -15.99 37.46
N SER A 163 -33.17 -15.14 38.24
CA SER A 163 -32.64 -13.81 38.63
C SER A 163 -31.31 -13.87 39.39
N LYS A 164 -31.06 -14.94 40.13
CA LYS A 164 -29.79 -15.17 40.82
C LYS A 164 -28.65 -15.33 39.82
N ASP A 165 -28.84 -16.20 38.83
CA ASP A 165 -27.87 -16.49 37.78
C ASP A 165 -27.63 -15.27 36.89
N GLN A 166 -28.69 -14.51 36.58
CA GLN A 166 -28.59 -13.24 35.88
C GLN A 166 -27.66 -12.26 36.60
N SER A 167 -27.78 -12.16 37.93
CA SER A 167 -26.96 -11.25 38.75
C SER A 167 -25.49 -11.65 38.72
N ASP A 168 -25.21 -12.95 38.92
CA ASP A 168 -23.85 -13.50 38.92
C ASP A 168 -23.17 -13.30 37.54
N ILE A 169 -23.91 -13.49 36.45
CA ILE A 169 -23.42 -13.29 35.08
C ILE A 169 -23.19 -11.80 34.79
N ILE A 170 -24.10 -10.91 35.20
CA ILE A 170 -23.93 -9.45 35.01
C ILE A 170 -22.64 -8.97 35.68
N GLU A 171 -22.37 -9.41 36.92
CA GLU A 171 -21.16 -9.02 37.64
C GLU A 171 -19.90 -9.46 36.90
N LYS A 172 -19.85 -10.72 36.44
CA LYS A 172 -18.73 -11.24 35.64
C LYS A 172 -18.56 -10.50 34.32
N VAL A 173 -19.64 -10.26 33.59
CA VAL A 173 -19.60 -9.58 32.31
C VAL A 173 -19.13 -8.14 32.48
N ARG A 174 -19.62 -7.41 33.51
CA ARG A 174 -19.16 -6.05 33.86
C ARG A 174 -17.65 -5.99 34.08
N LEU A 175 -17.07 -6.93 34.80
CA LEU A 175 -15.63 -6.99 35.03
C LEU A 175 -14.82 -7.21 33.74
N SER A 176 -15.44 -7.78 32.70
CA SER A 176 -14.82 -7.99 31.38
C SER A 176 -15.02 -6.82 30.41
N VAL A 177 -15.88 -5.85 30.73
CA VAL A 177 -16.14 -4.70 29.86
C VAL A 177 -14.91 -3.81 29.81
N ARG A 178 -14.40 -3.57 28.59
CA ARG A 178 -13.32 -2.62 28.35
C ARG A 178 -13.85 -1.20 28.24
N SER A 179 -13.03 -0.23 28.64
CA SER A 179 -13.30 1.17 28.32
C SER A 179 -13.23 1.40 26.80
N PRO A 180 -13.92 2.44 26.29
CA PRO A 180 -13.81 2.87 24.90
C PRO A 180 -12.35 3.00 24.43
N GLU A 181 -11.51 3.63 25.26
CA GLU A 181 -10.10 3.90 24.94
C GLU A 181 -9.28 2.60 24.89
N SER A 182 -9.44 1.72 25.87
CA SER A 182 -8.70 0.45 25.93
C SER A 182 -9.04 -0.47 24.75
N LEU A 183 -10.29 -0.45 24.28
CA LEU A 183 -10.65 -1.21 23.08
C LEU A 183 -10.03 -0.59 21.82
N ALA A 184 -10.02 0.73 21.70
CA ALA A 184 -9.41 1.41 20.56
C ALA A 184 -7.91 1.09 20.46
N GLU A 185 -7.20 1.15 21.60
CA GLU A 185 -5.79 0.76 21.72
C GLU A 185 -5.56 -0.69 21.28
N ALA A 186 -6.35 -1.64 21.81
CA ALA A 186 -6.20 -3.06 21.47
C ALA A 186 -6.42 -3.31 19.97
N LYS A 187 -7.40 -2.64 19.36
CA LYS A 187 -7.69 -2.78 17.94
C LYS A 187 -6.61 -2.17 17.04
N ILE A 188 -6.10 -0.98 17.39
CA ILE A 188 -4.98 -0.37 16.66
C ILE A 188 -3.73 -1.23 16.78
N LYS A 189 -3.41 -1.67 18.00
CA LYS A 189 -2.28 -2.55 18.26
C LYS A 189 -2.35 -3.82 17.42
N ARG A 190 -3.50 -4.50 17.41
CA ARG A 190 -3.69 -5.68 16.56
C ARG A 190 -3.52 -5.38 15.08
N ALA A 191 -4.02 -4.25 14.60
CA ALA A 191 -3.93 -3.88 13.19
C ALA A 191 -2.50 -3.59 12.72
N ILE A 192 -1.65 -3.06 13.59
CA ILE A 192 -0.26 -2.72 13.25
C ILE A 192 0.74 -3.82 13.62
N GLU A 193 0.43 -4.65 14.62
CA GLU A 193 1.35 -5.70 15.13
C GLU A 193 1.02 -7.10 14.63
N ASP A 194 -0.17 -7.35 14.06
CA ASP A 194 -0.47 -8.64 13.43
C ASP A 194 0.60 -8.97 12.38
N VAL A 195 1.15 -10.18 12.45
CA VAL A 195 2.34 -10.58 11.68
C VAL A 195 2.17 -10.34 10.18
N TYR A 196 0.97 -10.61 9.65
CA TYR A 196 0.69 -10.41 8.24
C TYR A 196 0.61 -8.92 7.89
N HIS A 197 -0.11 -8.14 8.70
CA HIS A 197 -0.28 -6.70 8.47
C HIS A 197 1.03 -5.93 8.66
N LYS A 198 1.76 -6.21 9.75
CA LYS A 198 3.05 -5.60 10.07
C LYS A 198 4.02 -5.72 8.90
N ARG A 199 4.19 -6.94 8.35
CA ARG A 199 5.08 -7.16 7.20
C ARG A 199 4.72 -6.28 6.01
N ARG A 200 3.43 -6.13 5.71
CA ARG A 200 2.97 -5.32 4.56
C ARG A 200 3.06 -3.83 4.83
N ILE A 201 2.91 -3.40 6.08
CA ILE A 201 3.15 -2.01 6.51
C ILE A 201 4.64 -1.69 6.33
N ASP A 202 5.53 -2.56 6.84
CA ASP A 202 6.98 -2.40 6.72
C ASP A 202 7.42 -2.37 5.24
N GLU A 203 6.89 -3.28 4.41
CA GLU A 203 7.11 -3.29 2.95
C GLU A 203 6.66 -1.96 2.30
N ALA A 204 5.46 -1.47 2.64
CA ALA A 204 4.94 -0.22 2.09
C ALA A 204 5.75 1.01 2.53
N LEU A 205 6.19 1.06 3.79
CA LEU A 205 7.06 2.13 4.30
C LEU A 205 8.41 2.12 3.57
N GLN A 206 9.02 0.94 3.40
CA GLN A 206 10.28 0.81 2.69
C GLN A 206 10.15 1.19 1.20
N ASP A 207 9.03 0.84 0.56
CA ASP A 207 8.71 1.26 -0.80
C ASP A 207 8.61 2.79 -0.90
N ILE A 208 7.91 3.45 0.03
CA ILE A 208 7.78 4.91 0.09
C ILE A 208 9.16 5.58 0.21
N ILE A 209 9.99 5.11 1.16
CA ILE A 209 11.35 5.62 1.37
C ILE A 209 12.19 5.42 0.10
N SER A 210 12.10 4.26 -0.53
CA SER A 210 12.88 3.95 -1.74
C SER A 210 12.46 4.80 -2.93
N LEU A 211 11.16 5.04 -3.12
CA LEU A 211 10.63 5.90 -4.18
C LEU A 211 11.00 7.38 -3.98
N GLN A 212 11.20 7.82 -2.73
CA GLN A 212 11.68 9.15 -2.37
C GLN A 212 13.21 9.24 -2.22
N ALA A 213 13.93 8.14 -2.42
CA ALA A 213 15.38 8.11 -2.27
C ALA A 213 16.07 9.02 -3.30
N PRO A 214 17.11 9.76 -2.90
CA PRO A 214 17.81 10.67 -3.80
C PRO A 214 18.57 9.90 -4.89
N GLY A 215 18.63 10.47 -6.10
CA GLY A 215 19.37 9.92 -7.23
C GLY A 215 18.55 9.83 -8.51
N GLU A 216 19.06 9.07 -9.47
CA GLU A 216 18.47 8.97 -10.80
C GLU A 216 17.19 8.14 -10.80
N ILE A 217 16.18 8.65 -11.53
CA ILE A 217 14.90 7.98 -11.75
C ILE A 217 14.76 7.69 -13.25
N SER A 218 14.55 6.43 -13.60
CA SER A 218 14.44 6.01 -15.00
C SER A 218 13.46 4.86 -15.19
N ILE A 219 12.86 4.78 -16.37
CA ILE A 219 12.03 3.64 -16.77
C ILE A 219 12.90 2.73 -17.64
N GLY A 220 12.99 1.47 -17.24
CA GLY A 220 13.66 0.42 -17.97
C GLY A 220 12.67 -0.66 -18.43
N SER A 221 13.13 -1.47 -19.37
CA SER A 221 12.45 -2.70 -19.74
C SER A 221 13.47 -3.82 -19.92
N ARG A 222 13.05 -5.05 -19.64
CA ARG A 222 13.86 -6.25 -19.92
C ARG A 222 12.98 -7.35 -20.48
N GLU A 223 13.53 -8.09 -21.41
CA GLU A 223 12.88 -9.29 -21.94
C GLU A 223 13.05 -10.44 -20.95
N LYS A 224 11.92 -11.06 -20.57
CA LYS A 224 11.87 -12.26 -19.73
C LYS A 224 11.29 -13.40 -20.55
N LYS A 225 12.05 -14.49 -20.66
CA LYS A 225 11.55 -15.74 -21.22
C LYS A 225 10.58 -16.38 -20.23
N GLY A 226 9.44 -16.82 -20.73
CA GLY A 226 8.40 -17.50 -19.96
C GLY A 226 7.71 -18.56 -20.81
N GLN A 227 6.72 -19.21 -20.22
CA GLN A 227 5.89 -20.19 -20.89
C GLN A 227 4.43 -19.83 -20.71
N GLU A 228 3.68 -19.87 -21.82
CA GLU A 228 2.24 -19.68 -21.83
C GLU A 228 1.55 -20.96 -22.25
N GLU A 229 0.44 -21.27 -21.60
CA GLU A 229 -0.43 -22.32 -22.09
C GLU A 229 -1.04 -21.91 -23.44
N VAL A 230 -0.94 -22.80 -24.40
CA VAL A 230 -1.58 -22.64 -25.70
C VAL A 230 -3.07 -22.81 -25.47
N MET A 231 -3.83 -21.75 -25.68
CA MET A 231 -5.29 -21.78 -25.59
C MET A 231 -5.85 -22.28 -26.93
N GLY A 232 -6.77 -23.24 -26.87
CA GLY A 232 -7.63 -23.59 -27.99
C GLY A 232 -8.87 -22.70 -27.95
N SER A 233 -9.41 -22.34 -29.11
CA SER A 233 -10.67 -21.62 -29.18
C SER A 233 -11.56 -22.10 -30.31
N TYR A 234 -12.87 -22.14 -30.05
CA TYR A 234 -13.91 -22.37 -31.05
C TYR A 234 -15.20 -21.67 -30.63
N GLY A 235 -15.82 -20.91 -31.54
CA GLY A 235 -17.13 -20.29 -31.28
C GLY A 235 -17.16 -19.23 -30.16
N GLY A 236 -16.02 -18.68 -29.74
CA GLY A 236 -15.92 -17.70 -28.65
C GLY A 236 -15.49 -18.30 -27.31
N ASP A 237 -15.56 -19.63 -27.16
CA ASP A 237 -15.06 -20.32 -25.98
C ASP A 237 -13.57 -20.60 -26.13
N SER A 238 -12.82 -20.46 -25.03
CA SER A 238 -11.40 -20.78 -24.97
C SER A 238 -11.11 -21.76 -23.84
N TRP A 239 -10.25 -22.75 -24.10
CA TRP A 239 -9.83 -23.75 -23.11
C TRP A 239 -8.32 -24.01 -23.18
N GLY A 240 -7.75 -24.40 -22.05
CA GLY A 240 -6.34 -24.80 -21.98
C GLY A 240 -6.09 -26.10 -22.75
N THR A 241 -5.10 -26.11 -23.64
CA THR A 241 -4.73 -27.34 -24.39
C THR A 241 -3.74 -28.22 -23.64
N GLY A 242 -3.27 -27.81 -22.45
CA GLY A 242 -2.19 -28.47 -21.70
C GLY A 242 -0.80 -28.37 -22.35
N ARG A 243 -0.70 -27.83 -23.57
CA ARG A 243 0.58 -27.57 -24.25
C ARG A 243 1.08 -26.18 -23.89
N ARG A 244 2.38 -26.04 -23.66
CA ARG A 244 3.01 -24.73 -23.41
C ARG A 244 3.87 -24.32 -24.59
N ARG A 245 3.85 -23.03 -24.91
CA ARG A 245 4.78 -22.40 -25.86
C ARG A 245 5.70 -21.45 -25.11
N ASP A 246 6.94 -21.37 -25.56
CA ASP A 246 7.88 -20.37 -25.05
C ASP A 246 7.46 -18.99 -25.57
N VAL A 247 7.42 -18.01 -24.69
CA VAL A 247 7.06 -16.62 -24.99
C VAL A 247 8.10 -15.69 -24.38
N ILE A 248 8.48 -14.67 -25.13
CA ILE A 248 9.31 -13.57 -24.62
C ILE A 248 8.35 -12.46 -24.21
N ARG A 249 8.33 -12.11 -22.93
CA ARG A 249 7.54 -11.01 -22.39
C ARG A 249 8.45 -9.85 -22.02
N THR A 250 8.08 -8.65 -22.44
CA THR A 250 8.74 -7.43 -21.97
C THR A 250 8.20 -7.06 -20.60
N VAL A 251 9.09 -6.98 -19.61
CA VAL A 251 8.75 -6.52 -18.26
C VAL A 251 9.28 -5.11 -18.09
N TRP A 252 8.40 -4.19 -17.72
CA TRP A 252 8.73 -2.80 -17.46
C TRP A 252 9.01 -2.59 -15.97
N PHE A 253 9.95 -1.70 -15.67
CA PHE A 253 10.28 -1.35 -14.29
C PHE A 253 10.66 0.13 -14.17
N LEU A 254 10.29 0.73 -13.05
CA LEU A 254 10.78 2.03 -12.61
C LEU A 254 12.00 1.79 -11.71
N LYS A 255 13.13 2.36 -12.07
CA LYS A 255 14.35 2.37 -11.26
C LYS A 255 14.46 3.72 -10.56
N VAL A 256 14.65 3.70 -9.24
CA VAL A 256 14.78 4.91 -8.39
C VAL A 256 16.05 4.82 -7.53
N GLY A 257 16.59 5.97 -7.13
CA GLY A 257 17.79 6.03 -6.28
C GLY A 257 19.06 5.53 -6.97
N GLY A 258 19.13 5.61 -8.31
CA GLY A 258 20.32 5.20 -9.05
C GLY A 258 21.50 6.16 -8.87
N ARG A 259 22.72 5.64 -8.89
CA ARG A 259 23.95 6.43 -9.03
C ARG A 259 24.25 6.60 -10.52
N GLU A 260 24.57 7.83 -10.92
CA GLU A 260 25.02 8.09 -12.29
C GLU A 260 26.34 7.33 -12.54
N ILE A 261 26.50 6.81 -13.75
CA ILE A 261 27.70 6.10 -14.18
C ILE A 261 28.44 6.98 -15.18
N ASP A 262 29.76 7.06 -15.03
CA ASP A 262 30.62 7.69 -16.02
C ASP A 262 31.12 6.62 -17.01
N GLY A 263 30.51 6.58 -18.20
CA GLY A 263 30.95 5.88 -19.43
C GLY A 263 31.42 4.41 -19.37
N PHE A 264 30.62 3.49 -19.95
CA PHE A 264 31.14 2.28 -20.66
C PHE A 264 30.07 1.61 -21.56
N LEU A 265 28.77 1.81 -21.30
CA LEU A 265 27.67 1.27 -22.10
C LEU A 265 26.63 2.37 -22.40
N PRO A 266 26.25 2.63 -23.66
CA PRO A 266 25.25 3.65 -24.01
C PRO A 266 23.86 3.41 -23.42
N SER A 267 23.57 2.17 -23.00
CA SER A 267 22.25 1.73 -22.55
C SER A 267 21.99 1.94 -21.05
N GLU A 268 23.03 2.07 -20.23
CA GLU A 268 22.88 2.19 -18.77
C GLU A 268 23.43 3.53 -18.28
N LYS A 269 22.52 4.45 -17.91
CA LYS A 269 22.86 5.76 -17.37
C LYS A 269 23.07 5.76 -15.86
N SER A 270 22.61 4.72 -15.17
CA SER A 270 22.70 4.62 -13.71
C SER A 270 22.80 3.17 -13.21
N ILE A 271 23.50 2.96 -12.10
CA ILE A 271 23.66 1.67 -11.40
C ILE A 271 23.13 1.74 -9.97
N GLY A 272 22.87 0.58 -9.37
CA GLY A 272 22.28 0.47 -8.03
C GLY A 272 20.81 0.86 -8.01
N GLY A 273 20.31 1.29 -6.86
CA GLY A 273 18.92 1.71 -6.66
C GLY A 273 17.92 0.56 -6.55
N VAL A 274 16.64 0.90 -6.43
CA VAL A 274 15.53 -0.04 -6.26
C VAL A 274 14.69 -0.08 -7.54
N SER A 275 14.24 -1.28 -7.92
CA SER A 275 13.41 -1.49 -9.12
C SER A 275 11.98 -1.87 -8.72
N PHE A 276 11.01 -1.10 -9.21
CA PHE A 276 9.59 -1.33 -9.04
C PHE A 276 9.00 -1.84 -10.35
N PHE A 277 8.38 -3.03 -10.33
CA PHE A 277 7.66 -3.51 -11.51
C PHE A 277 6.44 -2.63 -11.77
N VAL A 278 6.26 -2.27 -13.04
CA VAL A 278 5.17 -1.41 -13.51
C VAL A 278 4.64 -1.99 -14.81
N ASP A 279 3.36 -1.78 -15.08
CA ASP A 279 2.76 -2.26 -16.32
C ASP A 279 3.13 -1.35 -17.50
N GLU A 280 3.16 -1.90 -18.72
CA GLU A 280 3.46 -1.11 -19.93
C GLU A 280 2.50 0.08 -20.05
N ALA A 281 1.20 -0.17 -19.85
CA ALA A 281 0.15 0.84 -19.96
C ALA A 281 0.35 2.00 -18.97
N GLU A 282 1.04 1.76 -17.87
CA GLU A 282 1.31 2.75 -16.84
C GLU A 282 2.53 3.62 -17.16
N CYS A 283 3.47 3.11 -17.95
CA CYS A 283 4.69 3.81 -18.33
C CYS A 283 4.52 4.58 -19.64
N LYS A 284 3.67 4.08 -20.54
CA LYS A 284 3.54 4.58 -21.91
C LYS A 284 3.01 6.02 -21.92
N GLY A 285 3.83 6.94 -22.41
CA GLY A 285 3.49 8.37 -22.51
C GLY A 285 3.62 9.16 -21.20
N ARG A 286 4.20 8.57 -20.14
CA ARG A 286 4.46 9.26 -18.87
C ARG A 286 5.96 9.44 -18.64
N THR A 287 6.31 10.46 -17.87
CA THR A 287 7.69 10.62 -17.39
C THR A 287 7.96 9.68 -16.21
N ALA A 288 9.22 9.34 -15.97
CA ALA A 288 9.60 8.48 -14.85
C ALA A 288 9.16 9.07 -13.49
N GLN A 289 9.22 10.40 -13.34
CA GLN A 289 8.70 11.11 -12.16
C GLN A 289 7.19 10.92 -11.98
N GLN A 290 6.39 11.05 -13.04
CA GLN A 290 4.94 10.85 -12.95
C GLN A 290 4.56 9.42 -12.54
N VAL A 291 5.33 8.42 -13.01
CA VAL A 291 5.15 7.03 -12.57
C VAL A 291 5.52 6.88 -11.10
N CYS A 292 6.62 7.50 -10.66
CA CYS A 292 7.08 7.52 -9.27
C CYS A 292 6.03 8.14 -8.32
N ASP A 293 5.56 9.36 -8.61
CA ASP A 293 4.59 10.09 -7.79
C ASP A 293 3.29 9.30 -7.59
N ARG A 294 2.83 8.61 -8.65
CA ARG A 294 1.65 7.75 -8.57
C ARG A 294 1.90 6.49 -7.74
N LEU A 295 3.07 5.85 -7.87
CA LEU A 295 3.41 4.71 -7.02
C LEU A 295 3.50 5.13 -5.55
N LEU A 296 4.06 6.31 -5.28
CA LEU A 296 4.10 6.91 -3.94
C LEU A 296 2.69 7.10 -3.37
N GLU A 297 1.79 7.70 -4.15
CA GLU A 297 0.39 7.88 -3.76
C GLU A 297 -0.27 6.53 -3.46
N SER A 298 -0.13 5.55 -4.34
CA SER A 298 -0.67 4.20 -4.14
C SER A 298 -0.14 3.51 -2.87
N ARG A 299 1.15 3.69 -2.55
CA ARG A 299 1.73 3.13 -1.32
C ARG A 299 1.25 3.84 -0.07
N ARG A 300 1.09 5.17 -0.11
CA ARG A 300 0.49 5.95 0.98
C ARG A 300 -0.97 5.55 1.23
N GLU A 301 -1.75 5.36 0.17
CA GLU A 301 -3.12 4.83 0.27
C GLU A 301 -3.15 3.44 0.89
N THR A 302 -2.22 2.56 0.51
CA THR A 302 -2.10 1.21 1.09
C THR A 302 -1.91 1.25 2.60
N LEU A 303 -1.05 2.13 3.11
CA LEU A 303 -0.86 2.33 4.55
C LEU A 303 -2.14 2.82 5.24
N LEU A 304 -2.83 3.78 4.63
CA LEU A 304 -4.09 4.32 5.16
C LEU A 304 -5.18 3.25 5.25
N VAL A 305 -5.27 2.36 4.26
CA VAL A 305 -6.25 1.26 4.26
C VAL A 305 -6.10 0.36 5.49
N TYR A 306 -4.89 0.09 5.97
CA TYR A 306 -4.69 -0.72 7.17
C TYR A 306 -5.22 -0.05 8.44
N LEU A 307 -5.04 1.26 8.57
CA LEU A 307 -5.62 2.02 9.68
C LEU A 307 -7.14 2.14 9.55
N GLU A 308 -7.64 2.34 8.34
CA GLU A 308 -9.08 2.47 8.07
C GLU A 308 -9.85 1.15 8.21
N GLN A 309 -9.19 0.00 8.06
CA GLN A 309 -9.80 -1.32 8.33
C GLN A 309 -10.19 -1.47 9.80
N VAL A 310 -9.51 -0.74 10.70
CA VAL A 310 -9.91 -0.57 12.10
C VAL A 310 -11.11 0.38 12.16
N ARG A 311 -12.25 -0.07 11.65
CA ARG A 311 -13.49 0.71 11.68
C ARG A 311 -14.13 0.68 13.06
N VAL A 312 -14.91 1.74 13.33
CA VAL A 312 -15.86 1.84 14.44
C VAL A 312 -16.67 0.54 14.55
N ALA A 313 -16.77 -0.02 15.76
CA ALA A 313 -17.58 -1.20 16.01
C ALA A 313 -19.00 -0.97 15.45
N ARG A 314 -19.48 -1.85 14.56
CA ARG A 314 -20.82 -1.74 13.98
C ARG A 314 -21.93 -1.89 15.02
N THR A 315 -21.62 -2.54 16.13
CA THR A 315 -22.52 -2.75 17.26
C THR A 315 -22.03 -1.95 18.45
N ILE A 316 -22.72 -0.84 18.69
CA ILE A 316 -22.59 -0.06 19.90
C ILE A 316 -23.24 -0.88 21.02
N PRO A 317 -22.58 -1.07 22.17
CA PRO A 317 -23.21 -1.78 23.28
C PRO A 317 -24.41 -0.98 23.78
N ASN A 318 -25.59 -1.60 23.83
CA ASN A 318 -26.86 -0.96 24.22
C ASN A 318 -27.49 -1.64 25.44
N ASP A 319 -26.67 -2.06 26.40
CA ASP A 319 -27.15 -2.74 27.60
C ASP A 319 -26.66 -2.03 28.86
N SER A 320 -27.54 -1.21 29.45
CA SER A 320 -27.28 -0.46 30.68
C SER A 320 -27.07 -1.36 31.90
N ARG A 321 -27.37 -2.66 31.80
CA ARG A 321 -27.07 -3.61 32.88
C ARG A 321 -25.58 -3.89 32.97
N ILE A 322 -24.83 -3.79 31.88
CA ILE A 322 -23.40 -4.11 31.84
C ILE A 322 -22.50 -2.92 31.46
N TYR A 323 -23.05 -1.86 30.86
CA TYR A 323 -22.32 -0.64 30.53
C TYR A 323 -22.76 0.54 31.39
N ASP A 324 -21.79 1.28 31.92
CA ASP A 324 -22.01 2.49 32.70
C ASP A 324 -22.25 3.74 31.82
N LEU A 325 -21.79 3.71 30.56
CA LEU A 325 -21.92 4.81 29.60
C LEU A 325 -23.10 4.59 28.67
N SER A 326 -23.71 5.68 28.19
CA SER A 326 -24.69 5.59 27.12
C SER A 326 -24.03 5.12 25.82
N PRO A 327 -24.78 4.50 24.89
CA PRO A 327 -24.28 4.12 23.58
C PRO A 327 -23.59 5.29 22.84
N GLU A 328 -24.17 6.48 22.91
CA GLU A 328 -23.68 7.69 22.27
C GLU A 328 -22.34 8.14 22.88
N GLU A 329 -22.27 8.24 24.21
CA GLU A 329 -21.05 8.67 24.91
C GLU A 329 -19.92 7.67 24.72
N TRP A 330 -20.22 6.37 24.80
CA TRP A 330 -19.23 5.32 24.57
C TRP A 330 -18.65 5.43 23.15
N THR A 331 -19.52 5.63 22.15
CA THR A 331 -19.13 5.76 20.75
C THR A 331 -18.28 7.00 20.51
N GLU A 332 -18.68 8.15 21.06
CA GLU A 332 -17.94 9.40 20.91
C GLU A 332 -16.51 9.26 21.48
N ARG A 333 -16.38 8.71 22.69
CA ARG A 333 -15.08 8.49 23.33
C ARG A 333 -14.21 7.51 22.56
N TYR A 334 -14.80 6.40 22.09
CA TYR A 334 -14.10 5.42 21.27
C TYR A 334 -13.59 6.03 19.97
N VAL A 335 -14.43 6.75 19.23
CA VAL A 335 -14.07 7.38 17.95
C VAL A 335 -12.96 8.40 18.17
N LYS A 336 -13.09 9.27 19.18
CA LYS A 336 -12.07 10.26 19.51
C LYS A 336 -10.73 9.63 19.86
N SER A 337 -10.75 8.55 20.66
CA SER A 337 -9.53 7.80 21.01
C SER A 337 -8.92 7.14 19.78
N LEU A 338 -9.73 6.50 18.94
CA LEU A 338 -9.28 5.85 17.71
C LEU A 338 -8.64 6.85 16.73
N GLU A 339 -9.26 8.00 16.51
CA GLU A 339 -8.73 9.06 15.64
C GLU A 339 -7.38 9.59 16.17
N SER A 340 -7.28 9.79 17.49
CA SER A 340 -6.03 10.21 18.13
C SER A 340 -4.91 9.18 17.92
N LEU A 341 -5.20 7.89 18.14
CA LEU A 341 -4.23 6.81 17.96
C LEU A 341 -3.82 6.64 16.49
N GLN A 342 -4.78 6.76 15.56
CA GLN A 342 -4.47 6.74 14.13
C GLN A 342 -3.56 7.91 13.73
N ALA A 343 -3.78 9.10 14.29
CA ALA A 343 -2.93 10.26 14.06
C ALA A 343 -1.51 10.04 14.59
N GLU A 344 -1.38 9.46 15.79
CA GLU A 344 -0.09 9.10 16.39
C GLU A 344 0.68 8.09 15.53
N VAL A 345 0.03 7.02 15.08
CA VAL A 345 0.67 6.02 14.20
C VAL A 345 1.14 6.66 12.89
N ARG A 346 0.33 7.52 12.26
CA ARG A 346 0.72 8.25 11.05
C ARG A 346 1.93 9.17 11.29
N GLN A 347 1.96 9.85 12.43
CA GLN A 347 3.09 10.71 12.80
C GLN A 347 4.37 9.89 12.99
N ASN A 348 4.28 8.72 13.61
CA ASN A 348 5.42 7.82 13.79
C ASN A 348 5.96 7.33 12.44
N TRP A 349 5.09 6.94 11.50
CA TRP A 349 5.49 6.57 10.15
C TRP A 349 6.17 7.72 9.40
N GLN A 350 5.63 8.94 9.49
CA GLN A 350 6.24 10.12 8.87
C GLN A 350 7.61 10.45 9.48
N LYS A 351 7.77 10.25 10.79
CA LYS A 351 9.04 10.44 11.47
C LYS A 351 10.07 9.42 10.96
N GLU A 352 9.72 8.14 10.92
CA GLU A 352 10.59 7.08 10.40
C GLU A 352 10.99 7.32 8.93
N GLU A 353 10.02 7.69 8.08
CA GLU A 353 10.27 8.10 6.70
C GLU A 353 11.29 9.26 6.64
N SER A 354 11.09 10.29 7.46
CA SER A 354 11.94 11.49 7.46
C SER A 354 13.37 11.20 7.90
N GLU A 355 13.56 10.37 8.93
CA GLU A 355 14.87 10.01 9.47
C GLU A 355 15.67 9.19 8.46
N LYS A 356 15.05 8.17 7.85
CA LYS A 356 15.70 7.34 6.83
C LYS A 356 15.99 8.13 5.56
N LEU A 357 15.09 9.01 5.13
CA LEU A 357 15.35 9.88 3.97
C LEU A 357 16.47 10.89 4.23
N GLN A 358 16.58 11.43 5.44
CA GLN A 358 17.70 12.29 5.82
C GLN A 358 19.02 11.55 5.77
N GLN A 359 19.07 10.31 6.28
CA GLN A 359 20.26 9.48 6.20
C GLN A 359 20.66 9.21 4.74
N LEU A 360 19.71 8.81 3.89
CA LEU A 360 19.99 8.56 2.47
C LEU A 360 20.47 9.82 1.72
N ARG A 361 19.96 11.01 2.09
CA ARG A 361 20.43 12.29 1.54
C ARG A 361 21.86 12.59 1.95
N LEU A 362 22.21 12.37 3.21
CA LEU A 362 23.58 12.57 3.69
C LEU A 362 24.55 11.60 3.00
N GLU A 363 24.20 10.32 2.92
CA GLU A 363 25.00 9.31 2.20
C GLU A 363 25.19 9.70 0.73
N ARG A 364 24.16 10.27 0.11
CA ARG A 364 24.24 10.76 -1.26
C ARG A 364 25.13 11.99 -1.40
N GLU A 365 25.04 12.94 -0.48
CA GLU A 365 25.86 14.15 -0.48
C GLU A 365 27.35 13.82 -0.32
N ILE A 366 27.68 12.88 0.57
CA ILE A 366 29.05 12.35 0.73
C ILE A 366 29.53 11.73 -0.59
N TYR A 367 28.70 10.88 -1.20
CA TYR A 367 29.02 10.24 -2.47
C TYR A 367 29.23 11.27 -3.60
N GLU A 368 28.35 12.27 -3.73
CA GLU A 368 28.45 13.31 -4.76
C GLU A 368 29.68 14.21 -4.56
N THR A 369 30.06 14.48 -3.32
CA THR A 369 31.30 15.19 -2.99
C THR A 369 32.53 14.42 -3.47
N ALA A 370 32.60 13.11 -3.19
CA ALA A 370 33.68 12.25 -3.66
C ALA A 370 33.71 12.17 -5.20
N VAL A 371 32.56 12.15 -5.88
CA VAL A 371 32.48 12.19 -7.36
C VAL A 371 33.07 13.50 -7.90
N VAL A 372 32.72 14.65 -7.31
CA VAL A 372 33.25 15.96 -7.72
C VAL A 372 34.76 16.01 -7.48
N HIS A 373 35.22 15.53 -6.34
CA HIS A 373 36.64 15.46 -5.99
C HIS A 373 37.42 14.62 -7.01
N LEU A 374 36.96 13.40 -7.31
CA LEU A 374 37.59 12.54 -8.30
C LEU A 374 37.59 13.16 -9.71
N LYS A 375 36.48 13.76 -10.15
CA LYS A 375 36.40 14.45 -11.45
C LYS A 375 37.42 15.58 -11.55
N LYS A 376 37.59 16.36 -10.48
CA LYS A 376 38.58 17.43 -10.43
C LYS A 376 40.01 16.88 -10.47
N ALA A 377 40.32 15.87 -9.68
CA ALA A 377 41.65 15.25 -9.67
C ALA A 377 42.03 14.68 -11.05
N ARG A 378 41.06 14.08 -11.75
CA ARG A 378 41.20 13.63 -13.15
C ARG A 378 41.55 14.77 -14.11
N GLU A 379 40.88 15.92 -13.96
CA GLU A 379 41.13 17.12 -14.75
C GLU A 379 42.53 17.69 -14.47
N ASP A 380 42.92 17.78 -13.20
CA ASP A 380 44.25 18.24 -12.78
C ASP A 380 45.38 17.35 -13.33
N VAL A 381 45.20 16.02 -13.32
CA VAL A 381 46.13 15.08 -13.96
C VAL A 381 46.19 15.32 -15.48
N SER A 382 45.06 15.50 -16.15
CA SER A 382 45.01 15.79 -17.59
C SER A 382 45.78 17.07 -17.94
N VAL A 383 45.59 18.14 -17.17
CA VAL A 383 46.31 19.41 -17.32
C VAL A 383 47.81 19.23 -17.07
N ALA A 384 48.19 18.48 -16.04
CA ALA A 384 49.59 18.20 -15.72
C ALA A 384 50.27 17.37 -16.83
N GLU A 385 49.63 16.32 -17.33
CA GLU A 385 50.11 15.47 -18.44
C GLU A 385 50.27 16.31 -19.73
N GLN A 386 49.32 17.20 -20.04
CA GLN A 386 49.44 18.14 -21.16
C GLN A 386 50.63 19.09 -20.99
N ARG A 387 50.82 19.65 -19.79
CA ARG A 387 51.98 20.51 -19.49
C ARG A 387 53.29 19.76 -19.67
N ALA A 388 53.38 18.50 -19.22
CA ALA A 388 54.58 17.68 -19.42
C ALA A 388 54.86 17.43 -20.91
N LYS A 389 53.82 17.13 -21.68
CA LYS A 389 53.91 16.95 -23.15
C LYS A 389 54.40 18.20 -23.85
N ILE A 390 53.84 19.38 -23.53
CA ILE A 390 54.26 20.68 -24.08
C ILE A 390 55.75 20.95 -23.78
N ASN A 391 56.20 20.61 -22.57
CA ASN A 391 57.59 20.80 -22.14
C ASN A 391 58.52 19.64 -22.53
N ARG A 392 58.04 18.66 -23.32
CA ARG A 392 58.81 17.50 -23.79
C ARG A 392 59.49 16.74 -22.64
N VAL A 393 58.73 16.53 -21.55
CA VAL A 393 59.16 15.77 -20.38
C VAL A 393 58.52 14.39 -20.47
N ASN A 394 59.35 13.35 -20.43
CA ASN A 394 58.87 11.97 -20.39
C ASN A 394 58.40 11.62 -18.97
N LEU A 395 57.27 10.93 -18.87
CA LEU A 395 56.62 10.56 -17.61
C LEU A 395 56.87 9.10 -17.21
N ASP A 396 57.66 8.33 -17.97
CA ASP A 396 57.96 6.91 -17.69
C ASP A 396 58.55 6.63 -16.29
N GLU A 397 59.11 7.66 -15.62
CA GLU A 397 59.63 7.58 -14.25
C GLU A 397 58.50 7.59 -13.19
N LEU A 398 57.26 7.87 -13.56
CA LEU A 398 56.10 7.94 -12.67
C LEU A 398 55.10 6.82 -12.95
N SER A 399 54.61 6.16 -11.90
CA SER A 399 53.53 5.19 -12.00
C SER A 399 52.19 5.90 -12.12
N ARG A 400 51.43 5.60 -13.18
CA ARG A 400 50.11 6.19 -13.38
C ARG A 400 49.09 5.59 -12.40
N PRO A 401 48.29 6.41 -11.68
CA PRO A 401 47.28 5.92 -10.75
C PRO A 401 46.04 5.36 -11.47
N ASN A 402 45.19 4.64 -10.73
CA ASN A 402 43.90 4.18 -11.23
C ASN A 402 42.95 5.37 -11.41
N TRP A 403 42.15 5.37 -12.49
CA TRP A 403 41.21 6.45 -12.78
C TRP A 403 39.93 6.42 -11.93
N GLY A 404 39.70 5.32 -11.19
CA GLY A 404 38.46 5.06 -10.48
C GLY A 404 37.25 4.89 -11.41
N LYS A 405 36.12 4.42 -10.87
CA LYS A 405 34.88 4.12 -11.61
C LYS A 405 33.66 4.67 -10.88
N ILE A 406 33.28 5.88 -11.25
CA ILE A 406 32.05 6.54 -10.78
C ILE A 406 30.84 5.63 -11.06
N GLY A 407 30.04 5.40 -10.01
CA GLY A 407 28.86 4.53 -10.02
C GLY A 407 29.13 3.16 -9.40
N TYR A 408 30.34 2.61 -9.59
CA TYR A 408 30.68 1.25 -9.17
C TYR A 408 31.41 1.21 -7.82
N GLU A 409 32.25 2.20 -7.57
CA GLU A 409 33.08 2.30 -6.38
C GLU A 409 32.36 3.05 -5.26
N SER A 410 32.80 2.79 -4.03
CA SER A 410 32.36 3.52 -2.83
C SER A 410 32.90 4.95 -2.80
N SER A 411 32.35 5.81 -1.93
CA SER A 411 32.89 7.17 -1.74
C SER A 411 34.34 7.16 -1.25
N GLU A 412 34.67 6.23 -0.34
CA GLU A 412 36.03 6.07 0.22
C GLU A 412 37.03 5.68 -0.87
N GLU A 413 36.70 4.68 -1.71
CA GLU A 413 37.55 4.27 -2.84
C GLU A 413 37.76 5.40 -3.86
N MET A 414 36.71 6.18 -4.15
CA MET A 414 36.83 7.32 -5.07
C MET A 414 37.73 8.42 -4.50
N ASP A 415 37.64 8.71 -3.20
CA ASP A 415 38.52 9.67 -2.54
C ASP A 415 39.98 9.18 -2.48
N GLU A 416 40.22 7.89 -2.24
CA GLU A 416 41.57 7.30 -2.33
C GLU A 416 42.17 7.45 -3.73
N HIS A 417 41.37 7.19 -4.78
CA HIS A 417 41.81 7.40 -6.16
C HIS A 417 42.06 8.88 -6.49
N ALA A 418 41.25 9.79 -5.96
CA ALA A 418 41.46 11.23 -6.11
C ALA A 418 42.78 11.66 -5.46
N ASP A 419 43.06 11.22 -4.23
CA ASP A 419 44.31 11.49 -3.52
C ASP A 419 45.54 10.96 -4.26
N GLU A 420 45.46 9.76 -4.83
CA GLU A 420 46.53 9.18 -5.65
C GLU A 420 46.78 10.02 -6.92
N MET A 421 45.72 10.52 -7.55
CA MET A 421 45.81 11.42 -8.71
C MET A 421 46.42 12.76 -8.36
N GLU A 422 46.05 13.37 -7.23
CA GLU A 422 46.64 14.62 -6.79
C GLU A 422 48.14 14.48 -6.51
N ARG A 423 48.56 13.38 -5.86
CA ARG A 423 49.99 13.10 -5.67
C ARG A 423 50.72 12.91 -7.00
N TYR A 424 50.08 12.23 -7.96
CA TYR A 424 50.65 12.03 -9.29
C TYR A 424 50.75 13.34 -10.09
N SER A 425 49.74 14.22 -10.04
CA SER A 425 49.75 15.52 -10.72
C SER A 425 50.83 16.44 -10.16
N LEU A 426 51.02 16.44 -8.82
CA LEU A 426 52.11 17.14 -8.15
C LEU A 426 53.49 16.59 -8.58
N ALA A 427 53.65 15.26 -8.61
CA ALA A 427 54.89 14.61 -9.06
C ALA A 427 55.25 14.95 -10.51
N ILE A 428 54.25 15.03 -11.41
CA ILE A 428 54.45 15.53 -12.77
C ILE A 428 54.96 16.98 -12.74
N GLY A 429 54.32 17.85 -11.94
CA GLY A 429 54.71 19.25 -11.81
C GLY A 429 56.16 19.43 -11.33
N GLU A 430 56.57 18.64 -10.33
CA GLU A 430 57.95 18.62 -9.81
C GLU A 430 58.94 18.11 -10.85
N LEU A 431 58.62 17.02 -11.54
CA LEU A 431 59.47 16.44 -12.59
C LEU A 431 59.68 17.43 -13.74
N VAL A 432 58.60 18.06 -14.21
CA VAL A 432 58.66 19.09 -15.25
C VAL A 432 59.55 20.24 -14.82
N THR A 433 59.37 20.74 -13.60
CA THR A 433 60.17 21.85 -13.05
C THR A 433 61.64 21.49 -12.94
N LYS A 434 61.96 20.28 -12.46
CA LYS A 434 63.33 19.76 -12.36
C LYS A 434 64.00 19.67 -13.73
N ARG A 435 63.33 19.07 -14.72
CA ARG A 435 63.87 18.91 -16.08
C ARG A 435 64.09 20.26 -16.78
N LEU A 436 63.18 21.22 -16.59
CA LEU A 436 63.37 22.58 -17.11
C LEU A 436 64.58 23.28 -16.47
N ARG A 437 64.81 23.08 -15.17
CA ARG A 437 65.99 23.60 -14.47
C ARG A 437 67.29 22.95 -14.97
N GLU A 438 67.31 21.64 -15.16
CA GLU A 438 68.46 20.91 -15.72
C GLU A 438 68.84 21.39 -17.13
N ARG A 439 67.85 21.79 -17.94
CA ARG A 439 68.07 22.33 -19.29
C ARG A 439 68.41 23.83 -19.32
N GLY A 440 68.37 24.53 -18.18
CA GLY A 440 68.54 25.99 -18.12
C GLY A 440 67.38 26.77 -18.76
N GLU A 441 66.21 26.15 -18.92
CA GLU A 441 65.04 26.69 -19.62
C GLU A 441 64.00 27.31 -18.68
N THR A 442 64.33 27.52 -17.41
CA THR A 442 63.39 28.01 -16.39
C THR A 442 62.77 29.36 -16.73
N GLU A 443 63.51 30.25 -17.38
CA GLU A 443 63.00 31.57 -17.82
C GLU A 443 62.20 31.49 -19.13
N VAL A 444 62.52 30.56 -20.04
CA VAL A 444 61.82 30.37 -21.32
C VAL A 444 60.46 29.69 -21.13
N ALA A 445 60.34 28.77 -20.17
CA ALA A 445 59.09 28.12 -19.84
C ALA A 445 58.08 29.07 -19.17
N ALA A 446 58.55 30.04 -18.37
CA ALA A 446 57.71 31.07 -17.76
C ALA A 446 57.15 32.07 -18.80
N VAL A 447 57.88 32.31 -19.90
CA VAL A 447 57.41 33.14 -21.02
C VAL A 447 56.42 32.38 -21.90
N LYS A 448 56.69 31.10 -22.23
CA LYS A 448 55.74 30.27 -23.00
C LYS A 448 54.45 29.95 -22.26
N SER A 449 54.48 29.80 -20.93
CA SER A 449 53.23 29.64 -20.16
C SER A 449 52.41 30.93 -20.13
N LYS A 450 53.04 32.12 -20.12
CA LYS A 450 52.33 33.41 -20.24
C LYS A 450 51.74 33.63 -21.63
N GLU A 451 52.45 33.20 -22.69
CA GLU A 451 51.93 33.25 -24.07
C GLU A 451 50.80 32.23 -24.28
N ALA A 452 50.89 31.01 -23.76
CA ALA A 452 49.82 30.01 -23.84
C ALA A 452 48.54 30.46 -23.10
N VAL A 453 48.66 31.06 -21.92
CA VAL A 453 47.53 31.65 -21.17
C VAL A 453 46.92 32.86 -21.91
N GLN A 454 47.72 33.64 -22.64
CA GLN A 454 47.21 34.74 -23.49
C GLN A 454 46.54 34.27 -24.78
N VAL A 455 46.93 33.11 -25.32
CA VAL A 455 46.29 32.50 -26.50
C VAL A 455 44.96 31.83 -26.10
N GLU A 456 44.93 31.12 -24.98
CA GLU A 456 43.71 30.47 -24.47
C GLU A 456 42.65 31.50 -24.04
N SER A 457 43.06 32.63 -23.45
CA SER A 457 42.17 33.76 -23.16
C SER A 457 41.71 34.55 -24.41
N ARG A 458 42.40 34.44 -25.55
CA ARG A 458 41.92 34.98 -26.84
C ARG A 458 40.94 34.03 -27.53
N GLU A 459 41.17 32.72 -27.47
CA GLU A 459 40.22 31.73 -28.00
C GLU A 459 38.90 31.67 -27.22
N ILE A 460 38.91 31.94 -25.91
CA ILE A 460 37.68 32.07 -25.10
C ILE A 460 36.90 33.37 -25.43
N VAL A 461 37.57 34.42 -25.93
CA VAL A 461 36.94 35.70 -26.32
C VAL A 461 36.51 35.70 -27.80
N GLU A 462 37.09 34.85 -28.65
CA GLU A 462 36.81 34.78 -30.10
C GLU A 462 36.08 33.51 -30.58
N GLY A 463 35.81 32.55 -29.69
CA GLY A 463 34.90 31.44 -29.98
C GLY A 463 33.46 31.95 -30.21
N PRO A 464 32.66 31.35 -31.12
CA PRO A 464 31.27 31.75 -31.29
C PRO A 464 30.55 31.60 -29.95
N ALA A 465 29.90 32.67 -29.50
CA ALA A 465 29.13 32.69 -28.27
C ALA A 465 28.13 31.52 -28.26
N SER A 466 28.45 30.45 -27.56
CA SER A 466 27.47 29.45 -27.19
C SER A 466 26.59 30.10 -26.12
N PRO A 467 25.26 30.15 -26.30
CA PRO A 467 24.39 30.73 -25.29
C PRO A 467 24.55 29.95 -23.98
N ALA A 468 24.72 30.69 -22.89
CA ALA A 468 24.81 30.15 -21.55
C ALA A 468 23.62 29.21 -21.27
N PRO A 469 23.82 28.07 -20.60
CA PRO A 469 22.72 27.34 -20.00
C PRO A 469 22.20 28.18 -18.82
N CYS A 470 21.25 29.06 -19.12
CA CYS A 470 20.39 29.66 -18.11
C CYS A 470 19.67 28.51 -17.39
N PHE A 471 19.63 28.61 -16.06
CA PHE A 471 18.69 27.91 -15.19
C PHE A 471 17.32 27.78 -15.89
N PHE A 472 16.98 26.58 -16.37
CA PHE A 472 15.61 26.20 -16.63
C PHE A 472 15.16 25.27 -15.51
N MET A 473 14.52 25.89 -14.52
CA MET A 473 13.43 25.24 -13.82
C MET A 473 12.38 24.81 -14.85
N ALA A 474 12.16 23.51 -14.99
CA ALA A 474 10.97 23.00 -15.65
C ALA A 474 9.88 22.76 -14.60
N SER A 475 9.28 23.86 -14.13
CA SER A 475 7.93 23.81 -13.58
C SER A 475 6.96 24.08 -14.73
N ALA A 476 6.11 23.10 -14.99
CA ALA A 476 4.75 23.23 -15.51
C ALA A 476 4.49 24.22 -16.67
N ARG A 477 4.17 23.65 -17.84
CA ARG A 477 3.24 24.28 -18.79
C ARG A 477 1.88 24.46 -18.10
N ILE A 478 1.62 25.66 -17.57
CA ILE A 478 0.26 26.21 -17.51
C ILE A 478 0.12 27.08 -18.74
N GLY A 479 -0.65 26.59 -19.71
CA GLY A 479 -1.15 27.42 -20.79
C GLY A 479 -2.20 28.37 -20.22
N LEU A 480 -1.94 29.67 -20.24
CA LEU A 480 -2.97 30.68 -20.09
C LEU A 480 -2.76 31.78 -21.13
N ARG A 481 -3.86 32.03 -21.83
CA ARG A 481 -4.07 32.99 -22.91
C ARG A 481 -3.75 34.41 -22.46
N LEU A 482 -3.23 35.19 -23.41
CA LEU A 482 -3.25 36.64 -23.39
C LEU A 482 -4.68 37.18 -23.23
N THR A 483 -4.90 38.02 -22.21
CA THR A 483 -5.83 39.17 -22.26
C THR A 483 -5.39 40.24 -21.26
N ASP A 484 -5.21 41.44 -21.80
CA ASP A 484 -5.38 42.80 -21.27
C ASP A 484 -4.74 43.32 -19.96
N ALA A 485 -3.96 44.38 -20.20
CA ALA A 485 -3.89 45.68 -19.52
C ALA A 485 -4.67 45.87 -18.20
N SER A 486 -3.92 46.17 -17.13
CA SER A 486 -4.02 47.38 -16.28
C SER A 486 -3.49 47.12 -14.86
N GLN A 487 -2.99 48.19 -14.22
CA GLN A 487 -2.74 48.36 -12.78
C GLN A 487 -1.34 48.00 -12.21
N VAL A 488 -0.53 49.07 -12.17
CA VAL A 488 0.27 49.55 -11.03
C VAL A 488 -0.08 48.94 -9.65
N ARG A 489 0.93 48.42 -8.92
CA ARG A 489 1.22 48.83 -7.52
C ARG A 489 2.54 48.26 -6.98
N ALA A 490 3.24 49.14 -6.27
CA ALA A 490 4.50 48.93 -5.58
C ALA A 490 4.34 48.25 -4.20
N SER A 491 5.41 47.57 -3.76
CA SER A 491 5.88 47.36 -2.37
C SER A 491 7.16 46.52 -2.50
N VAL A 492 8.40 46.98 -2.29
CA VAL A 492 9.10 47.52 -1.11
C VAL A 492 8.88 46.69 0.17
N CYS A 493 9.92 45.95 0.55
CA CYS A 493 10.48 45.74 1.90
C CYS A 493 11.69 44.78 1.74
N GLU A 494 12.93 45.28 1.71
CA GLU A 494 13.85 45.39 2.86
C GLU A 494 14.43 44.04 3.33
N LEU A 495 15.71 43.82 3.01
CA LEU A 495 16.63 42.95 3.77
C LEU A 495 17.91 43.76 4.06
N PRO A 496 18.38 43.82 5.32
CA PRO A 496 19.51 44.65 5.71
C PRO A 496 20.87 43.94 5.62
N GLY A 497 21.87 44.72 5.22
CA GLY A 497 23.31 44.67 5.53
C GLY A 497 24.00 43.37 5.95
N ASN A 498 25.10 43.02 5.27
CA ASN A 498 26.42 43.50 5.70
C ASN A 498 27.57 43.12 4.75
N LEU A 499 28.33 44.16 4.38
CA LEU A 499 29.80 44.26 4.31
C LEU A 499 30.58 43.46 3.25
N CYS A 500 30.83 44.19 2.16
CA CYS A 500 32.02 44.10 1.31
C CYS A 500 33.32 44.27 2.10
N THR A 501 34.38 43.55 1.70
CA THR A 501 35.72 44.13 1.57
C THR A 501 36.42 43.57 0.33
N CYS A 502 36.68 44.45 -0.64
CA CYS A 502 37.74 44.30 -1.64
C CYS A 502 38.81 45.35 -1.33
N PRO A 503 40.11 45.06 -1.56
CA PRO A 503 41.07 46.12 -1.80
C PRO A 503 41.32 46.30 -3.31
N ALA A 504 41.39 47.57 -3.68
CA ALA A 504 41.55 48.11 -5.00
C ALA A 504 43.01 48.11 -5.50
N ALA A 505 43.17 48.10 -6.82
CA ALA A 505 44.08 48.92 -7.65
C ALA A 505 43.98 48.40 -9.09
N GLY A 506 43.81 49.17 -10.17
CA GLY A 506 43.77 50.59 -10.42
C GLY A 506 44.12 50.83 -11.90
N ARG A 507 43.51 51.86 -12.51
CA ARG A 507 43.82 52.52 -13.81
C ARG A 507 43.18 52.00 -15.12
N TRP A 508 42.01 52.59 -15.39
CA TRP A 508 41.72 53.56 -16.48
C TRP A 508 42.22 53.25 -17.90
N SER A 509 41.26 53.02 -18.79
CA SER A 509 41.25 53.61 -20.14
C SER A 509 39.79 53.79 -20.60
N VAL A 510 39.46 55.06 -20.86
CA VAL A 510 38.22 55.55 -21.46
C VAL A 510 38.25 55.26 -22.96
N TRP A 511 37.21 54.66 -23.52
CA TRP A 511 36.78 54.92 -24.91
C TRP A 511 35.24 54.99 -24.98
N LEU A 512 34.79 56.04 -25.65
CA LEU A 512 33.41 56.52 -25.85
C LEU A 512 32.74 55.89 -27.08
N PHE A 513 31.42 56.16 -27.15
CA PHE A 513 30.43 55.98 -28.22
C PHE A 513 29.66 54.64 -28.20
N GLY A 514 28.34 54.58 -28.17
CA GLY A 514 27.30 55.61 -28.34
C GLY A 514 26.33 55.20 -29.45
N ALA A 515 25.17 54.66 -29.06
CA ALA A 515 23.82 54.75 -29.66
C ALA A 515 22.93 53.67 -29.04
#